data_AF-A0A323TZE7-F1
#
_entry.id   AF-A0A323TZE7-F1
#
_cell.length_a   1.000
_cell.length_b   1.000
_cell.length_c   1.000
_cell.angle_alpha   90.00
_cell.angle_beta   90.00
_cell.angle_gamma   90.00
#
_symmetry.space_group_name_H-M   'P 1'
#
loop_
_entity.id
_entity.type
_entity.pdbx_description
1 polymer ?
#
loop_
_entity_poly.entity_id
_entity_poly.type
_entity_poly.pdbx_seq_one_letter_code
_entity_poly.pdbx_strand_id
1 'polypeptide(L)'
;MYRRWVGLGVALLALGLASRYQLGTPLSPEEVASYDLRPVVLPDGRGLPPGQGGVEEGGRIYAEKCASCHGQSGEGYPFNRLVAEPFPITPETEATQFAIGNYWQYPTTLFDYIRRAMPYGNAGSLSADEVYAVVAWLLYQNGITDGSQPMNAQTLPKVAMPARALLQLDPETHKRFPWLELP
;
A
#
# COMPACT_ATOMS: atom_id res chain seq x y z
N MET A 1 9.72 -28.95 16.50
CA MET A 1 9.56 -28.68 17.96
C MET A 1 10.62 -27.73 18.57
N TYR A 2 11.67 -27.31 17.83
CA TYR A 2 12.76 -26.47 18.38
C TYR A 2 12.55 -24.94 18.25
N ARG A 3 11.66 -24.47 17.37
CA ARG A 3 11.41 -23.03 17.12
C ARG A 3 10.52 -22.33 18.17
N ARG A 4 9.89 -23.07 19.08
CA ARG A 4 9.04 -22.50 20.14
C ARG A 4 9.82 -22.01 21.38
N TRP A 5 11.04 -22.50 21.57
CA TRP A 5 11.83 -22.20 22.77
C TRP A 5 12.73 -20.97 22.63
N VAL A 6 13.12 -20.61 21.40
CA VAL A 6 13.95 -19.42 21.14
C VAL A 6 13.15 -18.12 21.31
N GLY A 7 11.85 -18.13 20.97
CA GLY A 7 10.97 -16.97 21.18
C GLY A 7 10.67 -16.65 22.64
N LEU A 8 10.60 -17.67 23.52
CA LEU A 8 10.37 -17.47 24.96
C LEU A 8 11.58 -16.85 25.68
N GLY A 9 12.80 -17.21 25.30
CA GLY A 9 14.01 -16.70 25.96
C GLY A 9 14.27 -15.21 25.71
N VAL A 10 13.94 -14.70 24.53
CA VAL A 10 14.14 -13.29 24.17
C VAL A 10 13.09 -12.38 24.84
N ALA A 11 11.85 -12.83 24.97
CA ALA A 11 10.80 -12.08 25.66
C ALA A 11 11.09 -11.93 27.18
N LEU A 12 11.63 -12.98 27.82
CA LEU A 12 11.96 -12.96 29.25
C LEU A 12 13.14 -12.04 29.59
N LEU A 13 14.12 -11.89 28.70
CA LEU A 13 15.26 -10.98 28.92
C LEU A 13 14.87 -9.49 28.82
N ALA A 14 13.94 -9.16 27.92
CA ALA A 14 13.44 -7.78 27.77
C ALA A 14 12.63 -7.33 29.01
N LEU A 15 11.83 -8.24 29.59
CA LEU A 15 11.09 -8.00 30.85
C LEU A 15 12.04 -7.77 32.05
N GLY A 16 13.17 -8.47 32.12
CA GLY A 16 14.16 -8.33 33.20
C GLY A 16 14.94 -7.00 33.17
N LEU A 17 15.25 -6.47 31.99
CA LEU A 17 15.95 -5.19 31.83
C LEU A 17 15.02 -3.98 32.02
N ALA A 18 13.76 -4.06 31.58
CA ALA A 18 12.76 -3.01 31.85
C ALA A 18 12.45 -2.90 33.35
N SER A 19 12.39 -4.04 34.07
CA SER A 19 12.29 -4.08 35.52
C SER A 19 13.49 -3.46 36.24
N ARG A 20 14.69 -3.46 35.65
CA ARG A 20 15.92 -2.90 36.23
C ARG A 20 15.89 -1.37 36.29
N TYR A 21 15.20 -0.73 35.34
CA TYR A 21 15.11 0.73 35.25
C TYR A 21 13.69 1.27 35.51
N GLN A 22 12.69 0.40 35.73
CA GLN A 22 11.29 0.75 36.02
C GLN A 22 10.66 1.68 34.96
N LEU A 23 11.03 1.51 33.70
CA LEU A 23 10.48 2.30 32.60
C LEU A 23 9.42 1.50 31.85
N GLY A 24 8.20 2.06 31.82
CA GLY A 24 7.06 1.52 31.09
C GLY A 24 6.42 0.27 31.71
N THR A 25 5.24 -0.08 31.21
CA THR A 25 4.49 -1.29 31.55
C THR A 25 4.08 -2.01 30.27
N PRO A 26 4.13 -3.35 30.22
CA PRO A 26 3.60 -4.09 29.07
C PRO A 26 2.12 -3.77 28.85
N LEU A 27 1.75 -3.46 27.62
CA LEU A 27 0.33 -3.28 27.24
C LEU A 27 -0.37 -4.64 27.18
N SER A 28 -1.60 -4.68 27.66
CA SER A 28 -2.52 -5.78 27.44
C SER A 28 -2.92 -5.91 25.96
N PRO A 29 -3.39 -7.08 25.50
CA PRO A 29 -3.89 -7.23 24.14
C PRO A 29 -5.01 -6.26 23.77
N GLU A 30 -5.87 -5.90 24.73
CA GLU A 30 -6.94 -4.92 24.55
C GLU A 30 -6.37 -3.51 24.33
N GLU A 31 -5.37 -3.11 25.13
CA GLU A 31 -4.69 -1.83 24.95
C GLU A 31 -3.99 -1.77 23.58
N VAL A 32 -3.27 -2.83 23.19
CA VAL A 32 -2.66 -2.93 21.85
C VAL A 32 -3.72 -2.78 20.75
N ALA A 33 -4.86 -3.46 20.87
CA ALA A 33 -5.94 -3.37 19.89
C ALA A 33 -6.54 -1.96 19.79
N SER A 34 -6.61 -1.22 20.89
CA SER A 34 -7.11 0.17 20.88
C SER A 34 -6.15 1.14 20.18
N TYR A 35 -4.85 0.83 20.15
CA TYR A 35 -3.86 1.59 19.39
C TYR A 35 -3.72 1.12 17.93
N ASP A 36 -4.08 -0.14 17.62
CA ASP A 36 -4.00 -0.72 16.28
C ASP A 36 -5.27 -0.48 15.44
N LEU A 37 -5.72 0.77 15.39
CA LEU A 37 -6.95 1.16 14.67
C LEU A 37 -6.86 0.92 13.15
N ARG A 38 -5.64 0.90 12.61
CA ARG A 38 -5.34 0.67 11.19
C ARG A 38 -4.05 -0.14 11.05
N PRO A 39 -4.16 -1.49 11.12
CA PRO A 39 -3.02 -2.37 10.93
C PRO A 39 -2.30 -2.06 9.64
N VAL A 40 -0.97 -2.12 9.68
CA VAL A 40 -0.14 -1.97 8.48
C VAL A 40 -0.52 -3.07 7.50
N VAL A 41 -0.82 -2.68 6.26
CA VAL A 41 -1.08 -3.66 5.19
C VAL A 41 0.23 -4.07 4.55
N LEU A 42 0.48 -5.38 4.56
CA LEU A 42 1.69 -5.96 3.99
C LEU A 42 1.49 -6.37 2.52
N PRO A 43 2.58 -6.55 1.76
CA PRO A 43 2.55 -7.06 0.39
C PRO A 43 1.74 -8.33 0.17
N ASP A 44 1.70 -9.23 1.16
CA ASP A 44 1.00 -10.51 1.10
C ASP A 44 -0.49 -10.42 1.50
N GLY A 45 -0.99 -9.21 1.78
CA GLY A 45 -2.38 -8.95 2.16
C GLY A 45 -2.65 -9.03 3.66
N ARG A 46 -1.68 -9.40 4.51
CA ARG A 46 -1.86 -9.27 5.96
C ARG A 46 -2.17 -7.83 6.34
N GLY A 47 -3.15 -7.62 7.22
CA GLY A 47 -3.62 -6.29 7.63
C GLY A 47 -4.76 -5.72 6.76
N LEU A 48 -5.11 -6.37 5.64
CA LEU A 48 -6.29 -5.99 4.86
C LEU A 48 -7.57 -6.22 5.69
N PRO A 49 -8.45 -5.21 5.83
CA PRO A 49 -9.73 -5.37 6.50
C PRO A 49 -10.71 -6.17 5.62
N PRO A 50 -11.74 -6.80 6.21
CA PRO A 50 -12.84 -7.35 5.45
C PRO A 50 -13.54 -6.24 4.67
N GLY A 51 -14.03 -6.58 3.48
CA GLY A 51 -14.69 -5.64 2.58
C GLY A 51 -14.44 -5.98 1.12
N GLN A 52 -15.11 -5.27 0.23
CA GLN A 52 -14.94 -5.38 -1.22
C GLN A 52 -15.38 -4.11 -1.94
N GLY A 53 -14.89 -3.92 -3.17
CA GLY A 53 -15.33 -2.82 -4.02
C GLY A 53 -15.05 -3.06 -5.50
N GLY A 54 -15.96 -2.56 -6.34
CA GLY A 54 -15.89 -2.69 -7.80
C GLY A 54 -15.47 -1.39 -8.50
N VAL A 55 -15.17 -1.50 -9.80
CA VAL A 55 -14.72 -0.36 -10.62
C VAL A 55 -15.77 0.74 -10.73
N GLU A 56 -17.04 0.38 -10.93
CA GLU A 56 -18.13 1.36 -11.10
C GLU A 56 -18.32 2.22 -9.86
N GLU A 57 -18.45 1.57 -8.69
CA GLU A 57 -18.52 2.26 -7.40
C GLU A 57 -17.26 3.09 -7.14
N GLY A 58 -16.09 2.54 -7.46
CA GLY A 58 -14.82 3.23 -7.33
C GLY A 58 -14.73 4.51 -8.15
N GLY A 59 -15.26 4.50 -9.37
CA GLY A 59 -15.31 5.68 -10.23
C GLY A 59 -16.19 6.78 -9.66
N ARG A 60 -17.34 6.42 -9.08
CA ARG A 60 -18.21 7.39 -8.40
C ARG A 60 -17.51 8.02 -7.20
N ILE A 61 -16.91 7.20 -6.34
CA ILE A 61 -16.19 7.69 -5.15
C ILE A 61 -14.99 8.55 -5.56
N TYR A 62 -14.25 8.14 -6.59
CA TYR A 62 -13.12 8.90 -7.10
C TYR A 62 -13.55 10.29 -7.59
N ALA A 63 -14.62 10.36 -8.38
CA ALA A 63 -15.17 11.63 -8.88
C ALA A 63 -15.57 12.56 -7.72
N GLU A 64 -16.16 12.01 -6.67
CA GLU A 64 -16.63 12.79 -5.51
C GLU A 64 -15.49 13.22 -4.57
N LYS A 65 -14.47 12.38 -4.37
CA LYS A 65 -13.50 12.53 -3.26
C LYS A 65 -12.05 12.70 -3.69
N CYS A 66 -11.72 12.52 -4.96
CA CYS A 66 -10.32 12.50 -5.45
C CYS A 66 -10.09 13.45 -6.64
N ALA A 67 -11.04 13.53 -7.57
CA ALA A 67 -10.88 14.18 -8.86
C ALA A 67 -10.57 15.69 -8.78
N SER A 68 -11.01 16.38 -7.72
CA SER A 68 -10.72 17.82 -7.53
C SER A 68 -9.23 18.14 -7.42
N CYS A 69 -8.42 17.15 -7.04
CA CYS A 69 -6.97 17.29 -6.84
C CYS A 69 -6.16 16.53 -7.89
N HIS A 70 -6.66 15.37 -8.33
CA HIS A 70 -5.92 14.42 -9.17
C HIS A 70 -6.42 14.37 -10.63
N GLY A 71 -7.39 15.22 -11.01
CA GLY A 71 -8.00 15.20 -12.33
C GLY A 71 -9.07 14.13 -12.47
N GLN A 72 -9.95 14.27 -13.46
CA GLN A 72 -11.15 13.42 -13.62
C GLN A 72 -10.80 11.98 -14.00
N SER A 73 -9.71 11.81 -14.73
CA SER A 73 -9.19 10.51 -15.19
C SER A 73 -7.87 10.16 -14.49
N GLY A 74 -7.49 10.86 -13.43
CA GLY A 74 -6.20 10.65 -12.73
C GLY A 74 -5.00 11.27 -13.46
N GLU A 75 -5.22 12.18 -14.40
CA GLU A 75 -4.19 12.85 -15.20
C GLU A 75 -3.28 13.79 -14.38
N GLY A 76 -3.71 14.17 -13.17
CA GLY A 76 -3.03 15.10 -12.26
C GLY A 76 -3.55 16.53 -12.35
N TYR A 77 -2.90 17.42 -11.60
CA TYR A 77 -3.15 18.87 -11.45
C TYR A 77 -4.33 19.26 -10.53
N PRO A 78 -4.10 20.02 -9.43
CA PRO A 78 -2.80 20.57 -8.99
C PRO A 78 -1.89 19.54 -8.29
N PHE A 79 -2.35 18.31 -8.03
CA PHE A 79 -1.56 17.26 -7.37
C PHE A 79 -1.04 16.21 -8.35
N ASN A 80 -0.34 15.21 -7.80
CA ASN A 80 0.28 14.12 -8.55
C ASN A 80 -0.70 13.43 -9.49
N ARG A 81 -0.19 13.05 -10.67
CA ARG A 81 -0.84 12.11 -11.58
C ARG A 81 -0.97 10.74 -10.92
N LEU A 82 -2.10 10.09 -11.12
CA LEU A 82 -2.40 8.74 -10.60
C LEU A 82 -2.52 7.69 -11.70
N VAL A 83 -2.85 8.11 -12.93
CA VAL A 83 -3.04 7.24 -14.09
C VAL A 83 -2.03 7.59 -15.18
N ALA A 84 -1.31 6.58 -15.68
CA ALA A 84 -0.40 6.71 -16.80
C ALA A 84 -0.38 5.42 -17.63
N GLU A 85 0.03 5.50 -18.90
CA GLU A 85 0.16 4.31 -19.74
C GLU A 85 1.23 3.33 -19.23
N PRO A 86 1.04 2.03 -19.52
CA PRO A 86 1.88 0.95 -19.04
C PRO A 86 3.24 0.91 -19.75
N PHE A 87 4.27 1.34 -19.02
CA PHE A 87 5.68 0.95 -19.16
C PHE A 87 6.23 0.89 -17.74
N PRO A 88 7.16 -0.02 -17.38
CA PRO A 88 8.01 0.31 -16.25
C PRO A 88 8.71 1.63 -16.56
N ILE A 89 8.90 2.49 -15.56
CA ILE A 89 9.72 3.69 -15.73
C ILE A 89 11.12 3.33 -16.26
N THR A 90 11.69 4.21 -17.06
CA THR A 90 13.09 4.14 -17.53
C THR A 90 13.93 5.22 -16.83
N PRO A 91 15.27 5.20 -16.93
CA PRO A 91 16.12 6.26 -16.38
C PRO A 91 15.80 7.66 -16.94
N GLU A 92 15.22 7.74 -18.14
CA GLU A 92 14.82 8.98 -18.81
C GLU A 92 13.41 9.46 -18.38
N THR A 93 12.67 8.65 -17.62
CA THR A 93 11.33 9.03 -17.15
C THR A 93 11.45 10.09 -16.06
N GLU A 94 10.81 11.23 -16.26
CA GLU A 94 10.79 12.30 -15.26
C GLU A 94 9.98 11.88 -14.03
N ALA A 95 10.40 12.30 -12.83
CA ALA A 95 9.69 11.98 -11.58
C ALA A 95 8.23 12.49 -11.58
N THR A 96 7.93 13.55 -12.34
CA THR A 96 6.58 14.11 -12.54
C THR A 96 5.65 13.16 -13.31
N GLN A 97 6.21 12.18 -14.02
CA GLN A 97 5.48 11.18 -14.82
C GLN A 97 5.21 9.89 -14.04
N PHE A 98 5.72 9.76 -12.80
CA PHE A 98 5.51 8.58 -11.98
C PHE A 98 4.04 8.52 -11.54
N ALA A 99 3.44 7.36 -11.69
CA ALA A 99 2.04 7.07 -11.40
C ALA A 99 1.90 5.63 -10.85
N ILE A 100 0.67 5.24 -10.55
CA ILE A 100 0.38 3.91 -9.99
C ILE A 100 0.81 2.81 -10.98
N GLY A 101 0.45 2.95 -12.26
CA GLY A 101 0.70 1.91 -13.27
C GLY A 101 2.17 1.65 -13.61
N ASN A 102 3.03 2.67 -13.53
CA ASN A 102 4.42 2.58 -14.01
C ASN A 102 5.48 2.46 -12.89
N TYR A 103 5.14 2.77 -11.64
CA TYR A 103 6.12 2.85 -10.53
C TYR A 103 5.78 2.00 -9.30
N TRP A 104 4.51 1.84 -8.94
CA TRP A 104 4.13 1.17 -7.70
C TRP A 104 4.23 -0.34 -7.82
N GLN A 105 4.94 -1.00 -6.89
CA GLN A 105 5.23 -2.44 -7.00
C GLN A 105 4.22 -3.35 -6.31
N TYR A 106 3.36 -2.80 -5.45
CA TYR A 106 2.34 -3.55 -4.73
C TYR A 106 1.02 -2.78 -4.70
N PRO A 107 -0.10 -3.46 -5.03
CA PRO A 107 -1.43 -2.86 -4.99
C PRO A 107 -1.92 -2.71 -3.53
N THR A 108 -1.36 -3.49 -2.59
CA THR A 108 -1.66 -3.39 -1.17
C THR A 108 -1.07 -2.12 -0.54
N THR A 109 0.07 -1.64 -1.03
CA THR A 109 0.62 -0.34 -0.61
C THR A 109 -0.31 0.81 -1.03
N LEU A 110 -0.92 0.72 -2.22
CA LEU A 110 -1.92 1.69 -2.68
C LEU A 110 -3.12 1.72 -1.74
N PHE A 111 -3.64 0.55 -1.37
CA PHE A 111 -4.74 0.43 -0.40
C PHE A 111 -4.38 1.05 0.96
N ASP A 112 -3.24 0.71 1.55
CA ASP A 112 -2.83 1.26 2.86
C ASP A 112 -2.69 2.78 2.80
N TYR A 113 -2.04 3.28 1.75
CA TYR A 113 -1.83 4.71 1.59
C TYR A 113 -3.16 5.47 1.49
N ILE A 114 -4.09 5.00 0.64
CA ILE A 114 -5.41 5.63 0.51
C ILE A 114 -6.15 5.60 1.85
N ARG A 115 -6.23 4.43 2.51
CA ARG A 115 -6.92 4.28 3.80
C ARG A 115 -6.33 5.15 4.92
N ARG A 116 -5.01 5.38 4.89
CA ARG A 116 -4.29 6.06 5.97
C ARG A 116 -4.18 7.55 5.77
N ALA A 117 -4.01 8.01 4.53
CA ALA A 117 -3.61 9.37 4.21
C ALA A 117 -4.60 10.13 3.31
N MET A 118 -5.54 9.44 2.65
CA MET A 118 -6.49 10.05 1.71
C MET A 118 -7.94 10.04 2.24
N PRO A 119 -8.78 10.97 1.74
CA PRO A 119 -8.44 12.15 0.93
C PRO A 119 -7.57 13.16 1.70
N TYR A 120 -6.78 13.97 0.99
CA TYR A 120 -5.99 15.02 1.63
C TYR A 120 -6.89 16.00 2.39
N GLY A 121 -6.56 16.28 3.66
CA GLY A 121 -7.39 17.09 4.55
C GLY A 121 -8.54 16.35 5.25
N ASN A 122 -8.81 15.10 4.86
CA ASN A 122 -9.85 14.26 5.49
C ASN A 122 -9.42 12.78 5.56
N ALA A 123 -8.16 12.55 5.95
CA ALA A 123 -7.54 11.22 5.96
C ALA A 123 -8.26 10.26 6.92
N GLY A 124 -8.48 9.02 6.47
CA GLY A 124 -9.16 7.99 7.26
C GLY A 124 -10.68 8.10 7.29
N SER A 125 -11.27 8.95 6.45
CA SER A 125 -12.73 9.08 6.29
C SER A 125 -13.37 8.01 5.42
N LEU A 126 -12.58 7.25 4.65
CA LEU A 126 -13.08 6.20 3.77
C LEU A 126 -13.28 4.87 4.51
N SER A 127 -14.38 4.18 4.22
CA SER A 127 -14.61 2.81 4.67
C SER A 127 -13.68 1.81 3.95
N ALA A 128 -13.56 0.59 4.46
CA ALA A 128 -12.78 -0.46 3.78
C ALA A 128 -13.30 -0.72 2.35
N ASP A 129 -14.63 -0.81 2.18
CA ASP A 129 -15.28 -1.02 0.89
C ASP A 129 -15.00 0.14 -0.08
N GLU A 130 -15.09 1.38 0.41
CA GLU A 130 -14.79 2.57 -0.41
C GLU A 130 -13.33 2.58 -0.87
N VAL A 131 -12.38 2.20 -0.01
CA VAL A 131 -10.97 2.10 -0.40
C VAL A 131 -10.78 0.99 -1.43
N TYR A 132 -11.37 -0.20 -1.25
CA TYR A 132 -11.29 -1.26 -2.24
C TYR A 132 -11.86 -0.83 -3.60
N ALA A 133 -12.99 -0.12 -3.59
CA ALA A 133 -13.63 0.36 -4.81
C ALA A 133 -12.73 1.37 -5.54
N VAL A 134 -12.20 2.37 -4.85
CA VAL A 134 -11.28 3.35 -5.46
C VAL A 134 -10.01 2.67 -5.99
N VAL A 135 -9.47 1.69 -5.25
CA VAL A 135 -8.32 0.89 -5.73
C VAL A 135 -8.68 0.11 -6.99
N ALA A 136 -9.85 -0.55 -7.03
CA ALA A 136 -10.32 -1.26 -8.23
C ALA A 136 -10.39 -0.32 -9.44
N TRP A 137 -10.96 0.87 -9.26
CA TRP A 137 -11.05 1.86 -10.33
C TRP A 137 -9.67 2.35 -10.79
N LEU A 138 -8.75 2.67 -9.88
CA LEU A 138 -7.39 3.10 -10.23
C LEU A 138 -6.61 2.01 -10.98
N LEU A 139 -6.74 0.76 -10.57
CA LEU A 139 -6.10 -0.38 -11.26
C LEU A 139 -6.69 -0.58 -12.66
N TYR A 140 -8.01 -0.41 -12.82
CA TYR A 140 -8.68 -0.46 -14.11
C TYR A 140 -8.26 0.70 -15.03
N GLN A 141 -8.23 1.93 -14.54
CA GLN A 141 -7.80 3.10 -15.32
C GLN A 141 -6.34 3.01 -15.78
N ASN A 142 -5.48 2.34 -15.00
CA ASN A 142 -4.09 2.06 -15.40
C ASN A 142 -3.97 0.80 -16.30
N GLY A 143 -5.08 0.16 -16.70
CA GLY A 143 -5.06 -1.03 -17.56
C GLY A 143 -4.47 -2.28 -16.90
N ILE A 144 -4.37 -2.31 -15.57
CA ILE A 144 -3.75 -3.42 -14.80
C ILE A 144 -4.75 -4.55 -14.59
N THR A 145 -6.03 -4.22 -14.48
CA THR A 145 -7.14 -5.18 -14.33
C THR A 145 -8.24 -4.88 -15.33
N ASP A 146 -8.95 -5.91 -15.78
CA ASP A 146 -10.11 -5.77 -16.68
C ASP A 146 -11.38 -5.22 -15.98
N GLY A 147 -11.34 -5.10 -14.65
CA GLY A 147 -12.46 -4.58 -13.85
C GLY A 147 -13.62 -5.57 -13.65
N SER A 148 -13.48 -6.82 -14.09
CA SER A 148 -14.54 -7.83 -14.04
C SER A 148 -14.78 -8.39 -12.63
N GLN A 149 -13.76 -8.41 -11.78
CA GLN A 149 -13.83 -8.93 -10.41
C GLN A 149 -13.67 -7.80 -9.38
N PRO A 150 -14.42 -7.85 -8.27
CA PRO A 150 -14.24 -6.89 -7.18
C PRO A 150 -12.88 -7.07 -6.50
N MET A 151 -12.31 -5.96 -6.03
CA MET A 151 -11.13 -5.97 -5.17
C MET A 151 -11.54 -6.24 -3.73
N ASN A 152 -10.82 -7.13 -3.06
CA ASN A 152 -10.99 -7.48 -1.65
C ASN A 152 -9.68 -8.06 -1.08
N ALA A 153 -9.71 -8.52 0.18
CA ALA A 153 -8.55 -9.08 0.87
C ALA A 153 -7.93 -10.32 0.17
N GLN A 154 -8.69 -11.01 -0.69
CA GLN A 154 -8.25 -12.21 -1.40
C GLN A 154 -7.81 -11.93 -2.84
N THR A 155 -8.40 -10.94 -3.51
CA THR A 155 -8.11 -10.61 -4.92
C THR A 155 -7.02 -9.57 -5.04
N LEU A 156 -6.99 -8.55 -4.17
CA LEU A 156 -6.02 -7.46 -4.25
C LEU A 156 -4.55 -7.92 -4.19
N PRO A 157 -4.12 -8.82 -3.27
CA PRO A 157 -2.72 -9.25 -3.21
C PRO A 157 -2.26 -10.07 -4.43
N LYS A 158 -3.20 -10.55 -5.26
CA LYS A 158 -2.91 -11.35 -6.45
C LYS A 158 -2.67 -10.49 -7.70
N VAL A 159 -2.97 -9.19 -7.64
CA VAL A 159 -2.75 -8.28 -8.77
C VAL A 159 -1.25 -8.09 -8.99
N ALA A 160 -0.79 -8.42 -10.19
CA ALA A 160 0.61 -8.28 -10.59
C ALA A 160 0.85 -6.86 -11.15
N MET A 161 1.53 -6.02 -10.36
CA MET A 161 1.88 -4.66 -10.80
C MET A 161 3.06 -4.69 -11.79
N PRO A 162 3.04 -3.92 -12.90
CA PRO A 162 4.12 -3.90 -13.89
C PRO A 162 5.49 -3.55 -13.29
N ALA A 163 5.53 -2.58 -12.37
CA ALA A 163 6.76 -2.14 -11.71
C ALA A 163 7.35 -3.16 -10.71
N ARG A 164 6.69 -4.30 -10.48
CA ARG A 164 7.23 -5.39 -9.64
C ARG A 164 8.59 -5.89 -10.16
N ALA A 165 8.77 -5.89 -11.48
CA ALA A 165 10.02 -6.30 -12.13
C ALA A 165 11.21 -5.42 -11.75
N LEU A 166 10.99 -4.13 -11.43
CA LEU A 166 12.03 -3.18 -11.03
C LEU A 166 12.69 -3.53 -9.68
N LEU A 167 12.13 -4.48 -8.93
CA LEU A 167 12.71 -4.92 -7.66
C LEU A 167 13.71 -6.07 -7.81
N GLN A 168 13.76 -6.70 -8.99
CA GLN A 168 14.75 -7.71 -9.31
C GLN A 168 16.12 -7.03 -9.34
N LEU A 169 17.13 -7.68 -8.75
CA LEU A 169 18.49 -7.19 -8.85
C LEU A 169 18.95 -7.38 -10.29
N ASP A 170 19.66 -6.39 -10.80
CA ASP A 170 20.39 -6.52 -12.04
C ASP A 170 21.33 -7.74 -11.94
N PRO A 171 21.29 -8.68 -12.92
CA PRO A 171 22.00 -9.94 -12.81
C PRO A 171 23.53 -9.81 -12.84
N GLU A 172 24.06 -8.69 -13.34
CA GLU A 172 25.50 -8.46 -13.44
C GLU A 172 26.02 -7.68 -12.22
N THR A 173 25.37 -6.57 -11.90
CA THR A 173 25.79 -5.63 -10.86
C THR A 173 25.23 -5.97 -9.48
N HIS A 174 24.23 -6.84 -9.40
CA HIS A 174 23.44 -7.12 -8.19
C HIS A 174 22.85 -5.86 -7.53
N LYS A 175 22.68 -4.77 -8.28
CA LYS A 175 22.05 -3.54 -7.83
C LYS A 175 20.58 -3.51 -8.23
N ARG A 176 19.74 -2.90 -7.39
CA ARG A 176 18.30 -2.72 -7.69
C ARG A 176 18.04 -1.63 -8.74
N PHE A 177 18.91 -0.62 -8.76
CA PHE A 177 18.94 0.44 -9.75
C PHE A 177 20.41 0.71 -10.10
N PRO A 178 21.00 -0.05 -11.04
CA PRO A 178 22.43 0.09 -11.36
C PRO A 178 22.82 1.50 -11.83
N TRP A 179 21.85 2.27 -12.35
CA TRP A 179 22.01 3.66 -12.78
C TRP A 179 21.80 4.71 -11.66
N LEU A 180 21.32 4.31 -10.48
CA LEU A 180 21.12 5.23 -9.37
C LEU A 180 22.37 5.23 -8.48
N GLU A 181 23.17 6.29 -8.54
CA GLU A 181 24.18 6.56 -7.52
C GLU A 181 23.49 7.16 -6.29
N LEU A 182 23.37 6.37 -5.23
CA LEU A 182 22.99 6.90 -3.91
C LEU A 182 24.16 7.74 -3.37
N PRO A 183 23.89 8.87 -2.70
CA PRO A 183 24.92 9.67 -2.04
C PRO A 183 25.66 8.91 -0.93
#